data_AF-A0A7V8E561-F1
#
_entry.id   AF-A0A7V8E561-F1
#
_cell.length_a   1.000
_cell.length_b   1.000
_cell.length_c   1.000
_cell.angle_alpha   90.00
_cell.angle_beta   90.00
_cell.angle_gamma   90.00
#
_symmetry.space_group_name_H-M   'P 1'
#
loop_
_entity.id
_entity.type
_entity.pdbx_description
1 polymer ?
#
loop_
_entity_poly.entity_id
_entity_poly.type
_entity_poly.pdbx_seq_one_letter_code
_entity_poly.pdbx_strand_id
1 'polypeptide(L)'
;MKPVRVFASGRVNLIGEHVDYSGGHVLPFPLPGIGTTIAGEASTDLRATSDAFPGVVRLRAGQRGRGWGLYLSAAWDQVRRLRPGIGGWAGAISSNLPIGAGLSSSASLLVAALQIWNRLYALRLAPPAIANLAWLAETRGVGKPVGPMDPYAIALGRPGHALLLGCVTLVGSHVPLPPAFAVIFHSGVSRALARSQYGKRRAQCEAAAKSLGVRLLAEAREENLWRLKGVQRSRAEHVVSECGRVRSAARLMKRGETRFLGQLMSASHDSLRTRFEVSLPEVDRQVLGACHAGALGARMIGGGFGGAILAIFEKGDPRGPRFAGRQRRVLWAGDWRAKK
;
A
#
# COMPACT_ATOMS: atom_id res chain seq x y z
N MET A 1 22.55 -4.58 26.91
CA MET A 1 21.13 -4.20 26.72
C MET A 1 20.45 -5.24 25.85
N LYS A 2 19.18 -5.58 26.07
CA LYS A 2 18.46 -6.46 25.13
C LYS A 2 18.27 -5.73 23.80
N PRO A 3 18.47 -6.38 22.63
CA PRO A 3 18.23 -5.77 21.34
C PRO A 3 16.79 -5.30 21.23
N VAL A 4 16.59 -4.09 20.71
CA VAL A 4 15.26 -3.54 20.46
C VAL A 4 14.70 -4.23 19.23
N ARG A 5 13.44 -4.68 19.32
CA ARG A 5 12.70 -5.27 18.20
C ARG A 5 11.52 -4.39 17.82
N VAL A 6 11.32 -4.19 16.52
CA VAL A 6 10.18 -3.49 15.92
C VAL A 6 9.58 -4.31 14.79
N PHE A 7 8.31 -4.06 14.49
CA PHE A 7 7.58 -4.70 13.40
C PHE A 7 6.74 -3.66 12.66
N ALA A 8 6.77 -3.71 11.34
CA ALA A 8 5.88 -2.95 10.48
C ALA A 8 5.18 -3.91 9.52
N SER A 9 3.85 -3.85 9.44
CA SER A 9 3.09 -4.73 8.54
C SER A 9 3.36 -4.40 7.07
N GLY A 10 2.98 -5.31 6.17
CA GLY A 10 2.58 -4.92 4.82
C GLY A 10 1.19 -4.26 4.83
N ARG A 11 0.69 -3.92 3.64
CA ARG A 11 -0.65 -3.33 3.51
C ARG A 11 -1.37 -3.84 2.27
N VAL A 12 -2.70 -3.83 2.34
CA VAL A 12 -3.59 -4.02 1.20
C VAL A 12 -4.46 -2.79 1.05
N ASN A 13 -4.65 -2.33 -0.19
CA ASN A 13 -5.63 -1.29 -0.47
C ASN A 13 -7.00 -1.96 -0.72
N LEU A 14 -8.01 -1.66 0.10
CA LEU A 14 -9.35 -2.22 -0.12
C LEU A 14 -10.01 -1.58 -1.35
N ILE A 15 -9.87 -0.26 -1.48
CA ILE A 15 -10.42 0.54 -2.58
C ILE A 15 -9.75 1.93 -2.60
N GLY A 16 -9.73 2.59 -3.76
CA GLY A 16 -9.01 3.85 -3.95
C GLY A 16 -7.67 3.63 -4.62
N GLU A 17 -7.62 2.88 -5.72
CA GLU A 17 -6.35 2.74 -6.46
C GLU A 17 -6.10 3.89 -7.41
N HIS A 18 -4.82 4.27 -7.56
CA HIS A 18 -4.38 5.34 -8.47
C HIS A 18 -5.00 6.73 -8.22
N VAL A 19 -5.57 6.95 -7.04
CA VAL A 19 -6.09 8.25 -6.60
C VAL A 19 -5.17 8.94 -5.59
N ASP A 20 -4.21 8.24 -5.00
CA ASP A 20 -3.33 8.76 -3.95
C ASP A 20 -2.45 9.91 -4.43
N TYR A 21 -1.73 9.72 -5.55
CA TYR A 21 -0.96 10.78 -6.19
C TYR A 21 -1.84 11.80 -6.93
N SER A 22 -3.12 11.49 -7.14
CA SER A 22 -4.10 12.38 -7.77
C SER A 22 -4.88 13.21 -6.75
N GLY A 23 -4.54 13.14 -5.46
CA GLY A 23 -5.15 13.94 -4.39
C GLY A 23 -6.45 13.40 -3.80
N GLY A 24 -6.81 12.16 -4.12
CA GLY A 24 -8.03 11.51 -3.64
C GLY A 24 -7.93 10.97 -2.22
N HIS A 25 -8.94 10.20 -1.84
CA HIS A 25 -8.93 9.40 -0.62
C HIS A 25 -8.64 7.94 -0.96
N VAL A 26 -7.98 7.24 -0.05
CA VAL A 26 -7.72 5.79 -0.14
C VAL A 26 -8.22 5.09 1.10
N LEU A 27 -8.44 3.77 1.00
CA LEU A 27 -8.96 2.96 2.10
C LEU A 27 -8.14 1.68 2.35
N PRO A 28 -6.82 1.77 2.63
CA PRO A 28 -5.99 0.61 2.90
C PRO A 28 -6.15 0.08 4.33
N PHE A 29 -5.72 -1.16 4.55
CA PHE A 29 -5.61 -1.77 5.88
C PHE A 29 -4.27 -2.52 6.01
N PRO A 30 -3.71 -2.60 7.24
CA PRO A 30 -2.50 -3.38 7.48
C PRO A 30 -2.76 -4.88 7.37
N LEU A 31 -1.79 -5.63 6.86
CA LEU A 31 -1.87 -7.10 6.83
C LEU A 31 -1.65 -7.70 8.23
N PRO A 32 -2.57 -8.56 8.73
CA PRO A 32 -2.39 -9.21 10.02
C PRO A 32 -1.20 -10.19 9.99
N GLY A 33 -0.22 -9.98 10.87
CA GLY A 33 0.91 -10.90 11.06
C GLY A 33 1.92 -10.99 9.90
N ILE A 34 1.78 -10.20 8.84
CA ILE A 34 2.68 -10.19 7.68
C ILE A 34 3.36 -8.83 7.55
N GLY A 35 4.70 -8.82 7.55
CA GLY A 35 5.48 -7.59 7.51
C GLY A 35 6.98 -7.79 7.67
N THR A 36 7.66 -6.70 8.00
CA THR A 36 9.11 -6.64 8.24
C THR A 36 9.39 -6.42 9.72
N THR A 37 10.24 -7.26 10.28
CA THR A 37 10.80 -7.16 11.62
C THR A 37 12.24 -6.65 11.53
N ILE A 38 12.60 -5.70 12.39
CA ILE A 38 13.99 -5.29 12.62
C ILE A 38 14.33 -5.50 14.09
N ALA A 39 15.44 -6.18 14.35
CA ALA A 39 16.01 -6.33 15.68
C ALA A 39 17.45 -5.80 15.68
N GLY A 40 17.78 -4.91 16.61
CA GLY A 40 19.11 -4.32 16.65
C GLY A 40 19.36 -3.43 17.87
N GLU A 41 20.56 -2.88 17.90
CA GLU A 41 21.07 -2.00 18.94
C GLU A 41 21.68 -0.73 18.36
N ALA A 42 21.79 0.30 19.20
CA ALA A 42 22.40 1.56 18.80
C ALA A 42 23.87 1.35 18.42
N SER A 43 24.33 2.05 17.39
CA SER A 43 25.69 1.96 16.86
C SER A 43 26.05 3.29 16.22
N THR A 44 27.34 3.59 16.10
CA THR A 44 27.80 4.79 15.37
C THR A 44 27.40 4.70 13.89
N ASP A 45 27.72 3.57 13.26
CA ASP A 45 27.40 3.28 11.86
C ASP A 45 26.16 2.39 11.73
N LEU A 46 25.56 2.36 10.55
CA LEU A 46 24.52 1.39 10.23
C LEU A 46 25.14 0.08 9.73
N ARG A 47 24.78 -1.03 10.37
CA ARG A 47 25.15 -2.39 9.95
C ARG A 47 23.94 -3.31 9.99
N ALA A 48 23.44 -3.73 8.83
CA ALA A 48 22.25 -4.57 8.75
C ALA A 48 22.51 -5.85 7.95
N THR A 49 21.92 -6.96 8.39
CA THR A 49 21.73 -8.20 7.61
C THR A 49 20.26 -8.39 7.26
N SER A 50 19.97 -9.18 6.23
CA SER A 50 18.61 -9.54 5.83
C SER A 50 18.51 -11.04 5.59
N ASP A 51 17.41 -11.67 6.01
CA ASP A 51 17.12 -13.06 5.66
C ASP A 51 16.75 -13.24 4.17
N ALA A 52 16.18 -12.20 3.55
CA ALA A 52 15.76 -12.21 2.15
C ALA A 52 16.88 -11.93 1.13
N PHE A 53 18.01 -11.35 1.55
CA PHE A 53 19.09 -10.95 0.64
C PHE A 53 20.46 -11.26 1.23
N PRO A 54 21.40 -11.84 0.43
CA PRO A 54 22.74 -12.11 0.90
C PRO A 54 23.53 -10.82 1.17
N GLY A 55 24.50 -10.93 2.08
CA GLY A 55 25.46 -9.86 2.39
C GLY A 55 25.06 -8.95 3.55
N VAL A 56 25.94 -7.99 3.85
CA VAL A 56 25.79 -7.03 4.96
C VAL A 56 25.80 -5.62 4.39
N VAL A 57 24.78 -4.83 4.72
CA VAL A 57 24.81 -3.39 4.46
C VAL A 57 25.60 -2.72 5.58
N ARG A 58 26.68 -2.02 5.21
CA ARG A 58 27.50 -1.20 6.12
C ARG A 58 27.52 0.22 5.58
N LEU A 59 27.03 1.18 6.35
CA LEU A 59 26.94 2.58 5.94
C LEU A 59 27.44 3.48 7.06
N ARG A 60 28.31 4.43 6.70
CA ARG A 60 28.61 5.59 7.53
C ARG A 60 27.53 6.65 7.39
N ALA A 61 27.47 7.57 8.34
CA ALA A 61 26.52 8.68 8.29
C ALA A 61 26.64 9.48 6.97
N GLY A 62 25.52 9.64 6.26
CA GLY A 62 25.46 10.36 4.97
C GLY A 62 25.92 9.54 3.75
N GLN A 63 26.38 8.31 3.94
CA GLN A 63 26.70 7.42 2.84
C GLN A 63 25.43 6.91 2.16
N ARG A 64 25.33 7.08 0.85
CA ARG A 64 24.25 6.52 0.04
C ARG A 64 24.44 5.02 -0.14
N GLY A 65 23.46 4.23 0.31
CA GLY A 65 23.45 2.79 0.12
C GLY A 65 23.08 2.35 -1.29
N ARG A 66 23.30 1.07 -1.59
CA ARG A 66 22.90 0.38 -2.82
C ARG A 66 21.87 -0.71 -2.51
N GLY A 67 21.12 -1.15 -3.51
CA GLY A 67 20.10 -2.21 -3.34
C GLY A 67 19.10 -1.87 -2.23
N TRP A 68 18.87 -2.78 -1.29
CA TRP A 68 18.00 -2.54 -0.13
C TRP A 68 18.62 -1.56 0.88
N GLY A 69 19.95 -1.44 0.93
CA GLY A 69 20.65 -0.45 1.75
C GLY A 69 20.35 0.99 1.36
N LEU A 70 19.88 1.24 0.12
CA LEU A 70 19.43 2.56 -0.32
C LEU A 70 18.23 3.07 0.51
N TYR A 71 17.29 2.18 0.85
CA TYR A 71 16.14 2.53 1.69
C TYR A 71 16.58 2.87 3.12
N LEU A 72 17.56 2.12 3.64
CA LEU A 72 18.10 2.36 4.98
C LEU A 72 18.87 3.67 5.06
N SER A 73 19.73 3.99 4.09
CA SER A 73 20.39 5.31 4.04
C SER A 73 19.37 6.43 3.91
N ALA A 74 18.34 6.26 3.07
CA ALA A 74 17.32 7.28 2.87
C ALA A 74 16.51 7.55 4.15
N ALA A 75 16.16 6.50 4.91
CA ALA A 75 15.51 6.64 6.21
C ALA A 75 16.43 7.30 7.24
N TRP A 76 17.71 6.88 7.32
CA TRP A 76 18.68 7.47 8.24
C TRP A 76 18.88 8.96 7.97
N ASP A 77 18.95 9.37 6.71
CA ASP A 77 19.08 10.78 6.33
C ASP A 77 17.87 11.62 6.79
N GLN A 78 16.64 11.08 6.77
CA GLN A 78 15.49 11.78 7.33
C GLN A 78 15.63 11.97 8.84
N VAL A 79 16.08 10.94 9.56
CA VAL A 79 16.29 11.02 11.01
C VAL A 79 17.42 11.97 11.37
N ARG A 80 18.51 12.00 10.59
CA ARG A 80 19.65 12.92 10.79
C ARG A 80 19.27 14.38 10.57
N ARG A 81 18.31 14.67 9.69
CA ARG A 81 17.76 16.03 9.52
C ARG A 81 16.97 16.49 10.74
N LEU A 82 16.33 15.57 11.46
CA LEU A 82 15.61 15.88 12.71
C LEU A 82 16.55 15.99 13.91
N ARG A 83 17.55 15.12 13.99
CA ARG A 83 18.55 15.10 15.06
C ARG A 83 19.96 14.97 14.46
N PRO A 84 20.63 16.09 14.17
CA PRO A 84 22.01 16.08 13.69
C PRO A 84 22.92 15.26 14.62
N GLY A 85 23.83 14.48 14.02
CA GLY A 85 24.76 13.63 14.77
C GLY A 85 24.19 12.31 15.32
N ILE A 86 22.90 12.00 15.09
CA ILE A 86 22.33 10.72 15.50
C ILE A 86 23.03 9.53 14.81
N GLY A 87 23.39 8.51 15.60
CA GLY A 87 24.04 7.30 15.13
C GLY A 87 23.14 6.39 14.29
N GLY A 88 23.74 5.34 13.75
CA GLY A 88 23.07 4.23 13.07
C GLY A 88 22.56 3.16 14.04
N TRP A 89 22.45 1.93 13.56
CA TRP A 89 22.14 0.77 14.37
C TRP A 89 22.76 -0.47 13.75
N ALA A 90 23.08 -1.46 14.58
CA ALA A 90 23.56 -2.77 14.15
C ALA A 90 22.50 -3.83 14.42
N GLY A 91 22.17 -4.67 13.44
CA GLY A 91 21.11 -5.65 13.62
C GLY A 91 20.75 -6.48 12.39
N ALA A 92 19.62 -7.18 12.51
CA ALA A 92 19.08 -8.06 11.48
C ALA A 92 17.65 -7.67 11.10
N ILE A 93 17.34 -7.89 9.82
CA ILE A 93 16.03 -7.68 9.21
C ILE A 93 15.48 -9.05 8.82
N SER A 94 14.23 -9.31 9.21
CA SER A 94 13.49 -10.50 8.78
C SER A 94 12.12 -10.11 8.24
N SER A 95 11.67 -10.74 7.15
CA SER A 95 10.39 -10.39 6.52
C SER A 95 9.67 -11.61 5.98
N ASN A 96 8.44 -11.84 6.45
CA ASN A 96 7.52 -12.81 5.85
C ASN A 96 6.62 -12.17 4.76
N LEU A 97 6.85 -10.90 4.43
CA LEU A 97 6.16 -10.19 3.36
C LEU A 97 6.79 -10.53 2.00
N PRO A 98 6.02 -11.06 1.02
CA PRO A 98 6.55 -11.41 -0.28
C PRO A 98 6.99 -10.16 -1.06
N ILE A 99 8.27 -10.11 -1.41
CA ILE A 99 8.87 -8.97 -2.09
C ILE A 99 8.28 -8.84 -3.50
N GLY A 100 7.88 -7.62 -3.88
CA GLY A 100 7.36 -7.34 -5.21
C GLY A 100 5.92 -7.78 -5.47
N ALA A 101 5.25 -8.45 -4.51
CA ALA A 101 3.88 -8.95 -4.66
C ALA A 101 2.79 -7.84 -4.68
N GLY A 102 3.17 -6.57 -4.50
CA GLY A 102 2.23 -5.46 -4.39
C GLY A 102 1.72 -5.17 -2.98
N LEU A 103 2.33 -5.77 -1.95
CA LEU A 103 1.97 -5.60 -0.54
C LEU A 103 2.84 -4.61 0.25
N SER A 104 3.58 -3.75 -0.46
CA SER A 104 4.41 -2.64 0.08
C SER A 104 5.61 -3.03 0.93
N SER A 105 6.45 -3.94 0.45
CA SER A 105 7.69 -4.30 1.14
C SER A 105 8.67 -3.13 1.32
N SER A 106 8.72 -2.17 0.40
CA SER A 106 9.57 -0.98 0.58
C SER A 106 9.08 -0.06 1.70
N ALA A 107 7.78 0.23 1.75
CA ALA A 107 7.22 1.06 2.81
C ALA A 107 7.27 0.37 4.18
N SER A 108 7.04 -0.96 4.21
CA SER A 108 7.18 -1.76 5.43
C SER A 108 8.61 -1.68 6.00
N LEU A 109 9.62 -1.85 5.14
CA LEU A 109 11.03 -1.67 5.51
C LEU A 109 11.32 -0.25 6.03
N LEU A 110 10.86 0.79 5.33
CA LEU A 110 11.11 2.18 5.72
C LEU A 110 10.46 2.52 7.07
N VAL A 111 9.22 2.09 7.29
CA VAL A 111 8.52 2.31 8.56
C VAL A 111 9.18 1.54 9.70
N ALA A 112 9.55 0.27 9.49
CA ALA A 112 10.29 -0.50 10.50
C ALA A 112 11.65 0.14 10.82
N ALA A 113 12.38 0.62 9.79
CA ALA A 113 13.65 1.28 9.96
C ALA A 113 13.51 2.55 10.82
N LEU A 114 12.53 3.41 10.52
CA LEU A 114 12.27 4.60 11.32
C LEU A 114 11.81 4.28 12.75
N GLN A 115 11.03 3.21 12.94
CA GLN A 115 10.64 2.76 14.27
C GLN A 115 11.85 2.29 15.11
N ILE A 116 12.83 1.61 14.51
CA ILE A 116 14.02 1.16 15.26
C ILE A 116 14.83 2.37 15.73
N TRP A 117 15.04 3.39 14.88
CA TRP A 117 15.66 4.66 15.32
C TRP A 117 14.84 5.36 16.39
N ASN A 118 13.51 5.44 16.23
CA ASN A 118 12.62 6.08 17.19
C ASN A 118 12.74 5.46 18.59
N ARG A 119 12.84 4.13 18.66
CA ARG A 119 13.00 3.40 19.93
C ARG A 119 14.41 3.48 20.50
N LEU A 120 15.45 3.21 19.70
CA LEU A 120 16.84 3.18 20.17
C LEU A 120 17.32 4.54 20.67
N TYR A 121 16.87 5.63 20.03
CA TYR A 121 17.31 6.99 20.34
C TYR A 121 16.24 7.85 21.04
N ALA A 122 15.14 7.22 21.48
CA ALA A 122 14.03 7.86 22.20
C ALA A 122 13.53 9.15 21.53
N LEU A 123 13.33 9.13 20.21
CA LEU A 123 12.96 10.32 19.43
C LEU A 123 11.52 10.79 19.65
N ARG A 124 10.68 9.96 20.29
CA ARG A 124 9.27 10.24 20.60
C ARG A 124 8.43 10.64 19.38
N LEU A 125 8.77 10.12 18.20
CA LEU A 125 8.01 10.36 16.97
C LEU A 125 6.67 9.63 17.03
N ALA A 126 5.59 10.39 16.83
CA ALA A 126 4.24 9.85 16.68
C ALA A 126 4.10 9.12 15.31
N PRO A 127 3.13 8.18 15.17
CA PRO A 127 2.97 7.43 13.93
C PRO A 127 2.82 8.26 12.65
N PRO A 128 2.09 9.40 12.62
CA PRO A 128 2.05 10.27 11.43
C PRO A 128 3.42 10.84 11.04
N ALA A 129 4.26 11.18 12.01
CA ALA A 129 5.62 11.65 11.74
C ALA A 129 6.47 10.53 11.12
N ILE A 130 6.37 9.30 11.64
CA ILE A 130 7.04 8.13 11.08
C ILE A 130 6.58 7.88 9.63
N ALA A 131 5.27 7.92 9.39
CA ALA A 131 4.69 7.76 8.05
C ALA A 131 5.23 8.81 7.07
N ASN A 132 5.25 10.06 7.49
CA ASN A 132 5.72 11.17 6.67
C ASN A 132 7.22 11.05 6.35
N LEU A 133 8.06 10.72 7.32
CA LEU A 133 9.49 10.49 7.09
C LEU A 133 9.74 9.29 6.17
N ALA A 134 8.96 8.22 6.29
CA ALA A 134 9.06 7.07 5.38
C ALA A 134 8.68 7.48 3.95
N TRP A 135 7.61 8.25 3.78
CA TRP A 135 7.20 8.77 2.47
C TRP A 135 8.25 9.70 1.86
N LEU A 136 8.86 10.59 2.67
CA LEU A 136 9.96 11.46 2.23
C LEU A 136 11.22 10.66 1.88
N ALA A 137 11.55 9.62 2.66
CA ALA A 137 12.65 8.73 2.36
C ALA A 137 12.45 8.00 1.01
N GLU A 138 11.24 7.50 0.73
CA GLU A 138 10.94 6.81 -0.52
C GLU A 138 10.94 7.76 -1.74
N THR A 139 10.35 8.95 -1.59
CA THR A 139 10.20 9.91 -2.69
C THR A 139 11.49 10.70 -2.95
N ARG A 140 12.10 11.29 -1.92
CA ARG A 140 13.27 12.17 -2.05
C ARG A 140 14.60 11.44 -1.88
N GLY A 141 14.65 10.43 -1.03
CA GLY A 141 15.89 9.66 -0.80
C GLY A 141 16.11 8.59 -1.86
N VAL A 142 15.12 7.72 -2.06
CA VAL A 142 15.17 6.63 -3.04
C VAL A 142 14.83 7.12 -4.45
N GLY A 143 13.97 8.13 -4.60
CA GLY A 143 13.58 8.69 -5.90
C GLY A 143 12.37 8.00 -6.54
N LYS A 144 11.48 7.40 -5.76
CA LYS A 144 10.28 6.73 -6.28
C LYS A 144 9.07 7.68 -6.27
N PRO A 145 8.37 7.90 -7.40
CA PRO A 145 7.26 8.85 -7.49
C PRO A 145 5.94 8.26 -6.97
N VAL A 146 5.91 7.79 -5.73
CA VAL A 146 4.73 7.16 -5.08
C VAL A 146 3.94 8.16 -4.24
N GLY A 147 2.64 7.90 -4.04
CA GLY A 147 1.81 8.64 -3.10
C GLY A 147 2.04 8.24 -1.64
N PRO A 148 1.34 8.89 -0.68
CA PRO A 148 1.55 8.69 0.75
C PRO A 148 0.87 7.44 1.31
N MET A 149 0.07 6.73 0.52
CA MET A 149 -0.78 5.63 0.99
C MET A 149 -0.01 4.57 1.77
N ASP A 150 1.07 4.03 1.20
CA ASP A 150 1.73 2.85 1.76
C ASP A 150 2.35 3.12 3.15
N PRO A 151 3.18 4.17 3.35
CA PRO A 151 3.73 4.44 4.67
C PRO A 151 2.67 4.79 5.71
N TYR A 152 1.63 5.52 5.33
CA TYR A 152 0.55 5.90 6.25
C TYR A 152 -0.31 4.70 6.65
N ALA A 153 -0.67 3.83 5.71
CA ALA A 153 -1.41 2.61 5.99
C ALA A 153 -0.67 1.71 7.00
N ILE A 154 0.65 1.61 6.87
CA ILE A 154 1.49 0.77 7.72
C ILE A 154 1.71 1.40 9.09
N ALA A 155 2.02 2.70 9.15
CA ALA A 155 2.33 3.36 10.41
C ALA A 155 1.08 3.67 11.26
N LEU A 156 -0.05 4.03 10.63
CA LEU A 156 -1.29 4.38 11.33
C LEU A 156 -2.30 3.22 11.36
N GLY A 157 -2.01 2.11 10.68
CA GLY A 157 -2.91 0.96 10.60
C GLY A 157 -3.29 0.40 11.97
N ARG A 158 -4.54 -0.08 12.09
CA ARG A 158 -5.04 -0.78 13.29
C ARG A 158 -5.66 -2.11 12.88
N PRO A 159 -5.42 -3.21 13.63
CA PRO A 159 -6.11 -4.46 13.40
C PRO A 159 -7.63 -4.28 13.32
N GLY A 160 -8.26 -4.95 12.36
CA GLY A 160 -9.70 -4.88 12.13
C GLY A 160 -10.24 -3.55 11.60
N HIS A 161 -9.39 -2.62 11.19
CA HIS A 161 -9.81 -1.34 10.62
C HIS A 161 -9.08 -1.04 9.31
N ALA A 162 -9.79 -0.44 8.37
CA ALA A 162 -9.19 0.30 7.27
C ALA A 162 -8.90 1.74 7.70
N LEU A 163 -7.94 2.37 7.05
CA LEU A 163 -7.58 3.76 7.23
C LEU A 163 -8.14 4.57 6.06
N LEU A 164 -9.21 5.32 6.29
CA LEU A 164 -9.68 6.32 5.33
C LEU A 164 -8.71 7.51 5.38
N LEU A 165 -7.80 7.59 4.41
CA LEU A 165 -6.73 8.58 4.34
C LEU A 165 -7.02 9.59 3.23
N GLY A 166 -7.04 10.89 3.58
CA GLY A 166 -6.98 11.97 2.59
C GLY A 166 -5.54 12.20 2.14
N CYS A 167 -5.21 11.98 0.87
CA CYS A 167 -3.82 12.02 0.42
C CYS A 167 -3.23 13.44 0.28
N VAL A 168 -4.07 14.47 0.33
CA VAL A 168 -3.64 15.88 0.39
C VAL A 168 -3.47 16.35 1.83
N THR A 169 -4.47 16.09 2.68
CA THR A 169 -4.48 16.54 4.08
C THR A 169 -3.59 15.69 4.97
N LEU A 170 -3.28 14.46 4.54
CA LEU A 170 -2.57 13.43 5.30
C LEU A 170 -3.24 13.08 6.63
N VAL A 171 -4.54 13.38 6.74
CA VAL A 171 -5.38 13.04 7.88
C VAL A 171 -6.07 11.70 7.61
N GLY A 172 -5.95 10.79 8.57
CA GLY A 172 -6.52 9.45 8.52
C GLY A 172 -7.61 9.25 9.57
N SER A 173 -8.66 8.51 9.21
CA SER A 173 -9.70 8.04 10.15
C SER A 173 -9.88 6.52 10.04
N HIS A 174 -9.98 5.84 11.17
CA HIS A 174 -10.17 4.40 11.19
C HIS A 174 -11.63 4.05 10.94
N VAL A 175 -11.87 3.19 9.94
CA VAL A 175 -13.17 2.65 9.59
C VAL A 175 -13.15 1.15 9.90
N PRO A 176 -14.03 0.62 10.78
CA PRO A 176 -14.06 -0.81 11.07
C PRO A 176 -14.25 -1.62 9.79
N LEU A 177 -13.45 -2.69 9.63
CA LEU A 177 -13.69 -3.67 8.57
C LEU A 177 -15.00 -4.40 8.86
N PRO A 178 -15.89 -4.60 7.87
CA PRO A 178 -17.14 -5.32 8.08
C PRO A 178 -16.86 -6.83 8.20
N PRO A 179 -17.78 -7.67 8.70
CA PRO A 179 -17.58 -9.12 8.75
C PRO A 179 -17.34 -9.69 7.34
N ALA A 180 -16.17 -10.31 7.12
CA ALA A 180 -15.88 -11.04 5.89
C ALA A 180 -14.74 -12.05 6.12
N PHE A 181 -14.67 -13.06 5.25
CA PHE A 181 -13.47 -13.87 5.06
C PHE A 181 -12.73 -13.35 3.82
N ALA A 182 -11.53 -12.80 4.01
CA ALA A 182 -10.74 -12.24 2.91
C ALA A 182 -9.68 -13.25 2.46
N VAL A 183 -9.42 -13.29 1.15
CA VAL A 183 -8.37 -14.08 0.51
C VAL A 183 -7.53 -13.14 -0.35
N ILE A 184 -6.23 -13.09 -0.07
CA ILE A 184 -5.26 -12.34 -0.82
C ILE A 184 -4.31 -13.34 -1.46
N PHE A 185 -4.19 -13.31 -2.78
CA PHE A 185 -3.39 -14.27 -3.52
C PHE A 185 -2.65 -13.60 -4.68
N HIS A 186 -1.48 -14.12 -5.01
CA HIS A 186 -0.68 -13.60 -6.12
C HIS A 186 -1.15 -14.22 -7.44
N SER A 187 -1.38 -13.38 -8.45
CA SER A 187 -1.86 -13.78 -9.78
C SER A 187 -0.93 -14.68 -10.60
N GLY A 188 0.25 -15.02 -10.08
CA GLY A 188 1.33 -15.63 -10.86
C GLY A 188 2.11 -14.68 -11.78
N VAL A 189 1.56 -13.51 -12.12
CA VAL A 189 2.14 -12.58 -13.10
C VAL A 189 3.06 -11.56 -12.44
N SER A 190 4.32 -11.53 -12.87
CA SER A 190 5.33 -10.60 -12.36
C SER A 190 5.10 -9.17 -12.84
N ARG A 191 5.44 -8.21 -11.99
CA ARG A 191 5.27 -6.77 -12.20
C ARG A 191 6.43 -6.09 -12.95
N ALA A 192 7.15 -6.81 -13.82
CA ALA A 192 8.33 -6.27 -14.50
C ALA A 192 8.05 -4.95 -15.26
N LEU A 193 6.89 -4.84 -15.90
CA LEU A 193 6.44 -3.65 -16.63
C LEU A 193 5.79 -2.58 -15.75
N ALA A 194 5.47 -2.88 -14.48
CA ALA A 194 4.63 -2.02 -13.66
C ALA A 194 5.29 -0.67 -13.33
N ARG A 195 6.63 -0.61 -13.24
CA ARG A 195 7.32 0.62 -12.80
C ARG A 195 7.25 1.73 -13.86
N SER A 196 7.52 1.41 -15.13
CA SER A 196 7.42 2.39 -16.22
C SER A 196 5.97 2.76 -16.51
N GLN A 197 5.06 1.78 -16.47
CA GLN A 197 3.64 2.02 -16.71
C GLN A 197 2.98 2.85 -15.60
N TYR A 198 3.38 2.68 -14.35
CA TYR A 198 2.89 3.50 -13.24
C TYR A 198 3.24 4.99 -13.44
N GLY A 199 4.49 5.29 -13.80
CA GLY A 199 4.90 6.65 -14.13
C GLY A 199 4.10 7.24 -15.30
N LYS A 200 3.83 6.44 -16.33
CA LYS A 200 2.98 6.83 -17.47
C LYS A 200 1.55 7.17 -17.02
N ARG A 201 0.93 6.37 -16.14
CA ARG A 201 -0.43 6.65 -15.63
C ARG A 201 -0.48 7.93 -14.82
N ARG A 202 0.53 8.16 -13.97
CA ARG A 202 0.66 9.40 -13.22
C ARG A 202 0.75 10.63 -14.15
N ALA A 203 1.65 10.60 -15.14
CA ALA A 203 1.78 11.68 -16.11
C ALA A 203 0.48 11.95 -16.90
N GLN A 204 -0.27 10.89 -17.25
CA GLN A 204 -1.59 11.03 -17.88
C GLN A 204 -2.61 11.72 -16.97
N CYS A 205 -2.59 11.45 -15.66
CA CYS A 205 -3.45 12.12 -14.69
C CYS A 205 -3.07 13.59 -14.51
N GLU A 206 -1.77 13.89 -14.44
CA GLU A 206 -1.25 15.26 -14.34
C GLU A 206 -1.61 16.08 -15.59
N ALA A 207 -1.52 15.49 -16.78
CA ALA A 207 -1.95 16.12 -18.02
C ALA A 207 -3.46 16.40 -18.05
N ALA A 208 -4.30 15.45 -17.59
CA ALA A 208 -5.74 15.66 -17.49
C ALA A 208 -6.10 16.77 -16.48
N ALA A 209 -5.42 16.82 -15.33
CA ALA A 209 -5.61 17.88 -14.33
C ALA A 209 -5.28 19.25 -14.92
N LYS A 210 -4.15 19.37 -15.63
CA LYS A 210 -3.74 20.60 -16.33
C LYS A 210 -4.79 21.04 -17.35
N SER A 211 -5.30 20.14 -18.18
CA SER A 211 -6.34 20.44 -19.18
C SER A 211 -7.65 20.94 -18.54
N LEU A 212 -7.96 20.49 -17.31
CA LEU A 212 -9.13 20.92 -16.56
C LEU A 212 -8.91 22.18 -15.70
N GLY A 213 -7.67 22.68 -15.62
CA GLY A 213 -7.32 23.83 -14.78
C GLY A 213 -7.37 23.54 -13.27
N VAL A 214 -7.26 22.27 -12.86
CA VAL A 214 -7.22 21.87 -11.44
C VAL A 214 -5.80 21.45 -11.03
N ARG A 215 -5.48 21.58 -9.75
CA ARG A 215 -4.13 21.26 -9.24
C ARG A 215 -3.90 19.76 -9.18
N LEU A 216 -4.91 19.01 -8.76
CA LEU A 216 -4.88 17.55 -8.65
C LEU A 216 -6.14 16.97 -9.28
N LEU A 217 -6.02 15.84 -9.98
CA LEU A 217 -7.14 15.30 -10.78
C LEU A 217 -8.36 14.91 -9.95
N ALA A 218 -8.19 14.58 -8.66
CA ALA A 218 -9.32 14.31 -7.76
C ALA A 218 -10.17 15.56 -7.44
N GLU A 219 -9.68 16.76 -7.73
CA GLU A 219 -10.44 18.02 -7.63
C GLU A 219 -11.41 18.19 -8.82
N ALA A 220 -11.27 17.39 -9.88
CA ALA A 220 -12.16 17.43 -11.03
C ALA A 220 -13.60 17.05 -10.66
N ARG A 221 -14.55 17.75 -11.27
CA ARG A 221 -15.98 17.45 -11.18
C ARG A 221 -16.43 16.70 -12.42
N GLU A 222 -17.35 15.76 -12.25
CA GLU A 222 -17.91 14.94 -13.32
C GLU A 222 -18.47 15.79 -14.48
N GLU A 223 -19.15 16.88 -14.15
CA GLU A 223 -19.69 17.88 -15.08
C GLU A 223 -18.66 18.55 -16.00
N ASN A 224 -17.36 18.47 -15.68
CA ASN A 224 -16.29 19.08 -16.47
C ASN A 224 -15.53 18.06 -17.33
N LEU A 225 -15.81 16.75 -17.19
CA LEU A 225 -15.06 15.71 -17.88
C LEU A 225 -15.30 15.69 -19.40
N TRP A 226 -16.40 16.28 -19.88
CA TRP A 226 -16.68 16.43 -21.32
C TRP A 226 -15.62 17.27 -22.06
N ARG A 227 -14.86 18.11 -21.34
CA ARG A 227 -13.74 18.90 -21.89
C ARG A 227 -12.52 18.06 -22.26
N LEU A 228 -12.42 16.84 -21.73
CA LEU A 228 -11.33 15.92 -22.00
C LEU A 228 -11.69 14.95 -23.14
N LYS A 229 -10.66 14.43 -23.83
CA LYS A 229 -10.80 13.42 -24.89
C LYS A 229 -9.82 12.27 -24.67
N GLY A 230 -10.15 11.12 -25.28
CA GLY A 230 -9.29 9.93 -25.31
C GLY A 230 -8.79 9.50 -23.92
N VAL A 231 -7.48 9.27 -23.83
CA VAL A 231 -6.83 8.77 -22.61
C VAL A 231 -7.02 9.70 -21.42
N GLN A 232 -6.94 11.02 -21.59
CA GLN A 232 -7.11 11.96 -20.47
C GLN A 232 -8.50 11.84 -19.85
N ARG A 233 -9.55 11.75 -20.67
CA ARG A 233 -10.92 11.54 -20.22
C ARG A 233 -11.05 10.21 -19.48
N SER A 234 -10.53 9.13 -20.04
CA SER A 234 -10.58 7.80 -19.44
C SER A 234 -9.92 7.76 -18.04
N ARG A 235 -8.73 8.38 -17.88
CA ARG A 235 -8.06 8.48 -16.56
C ARG A 235 -8.85 9.35 -15.58
N ALA A 236 -9.41 10.47 -16.02
CA ALA A 236 -10.21 11.35 -15.17
C ALA A 236 -11.51 10.68 -14.70
N GLU A 237 -12.22 9.98 -15.59
CA GLU A 237 -13.41 9.19 -15.24
C GLU A 237 -13.10 8.12 -14.19
N HIS A 238 -11.96 7.43 -14.30
CA HIS A 238 -11.51 6.52 -13.25
C HIS A 238 -11.28 7.25 -11.93
N VAL A 239 -10.46 8.31 -11.90
CA VAL A 239 -10.09 9.00 -10.67
C VAL A 239 -11.31 9.59 -9.96
N VAL A 240 -12.20 10.27 -10.68
CA VAL A 240 -13.42 10.87 -10.12
C VAL A 240 -14.36 9.80 -9.57
N SER A 241 -14.63 8.74 -10.35
CA SER A 241 -15.51 7.66 -9.91
C SER A 241 -14.92 6.84 -8.76
N GLU A 242 -13.60 6.60 -8.75
CA GLU A 242 -12.90 5.89 -7.68
C GLU A 242 -12.91 6.69 -6.37
N CYS A 243 -12.73 8.01 -6.41
CA CYS A 243 -12.90 8.88 -5.25
C CYS A 243 -14.34 8.78 -4.69
N GLY A 244 -15.35 8.70 -5.57
CA GLY A 244 -16.73 8.39 -5.18
C GLY A 244 -16.86 7.03 -4.49
N ARG A 245 -16.29 5.98 -5.09
CA ARG A 245 -16.34 4.61 -4.56
C ARG A 245 -15.70 4.47 -3.18
N VAL A 246 -14.58 5.17 -2.91
CA VAL A 246 -13.93 5.18 -1.58
C VAL A 246 -14.86 5.74 -0.51
N ARG A 247 -15.52 6.87 -0.79
CA ARG A 247 -16.48 7.47 0.15
C ARG A 247 -17.68 6.55 0.40
N SER A 248 -18.20 5.92 -0.65
CA SER A 248 -19.30 4.96 -0.53
C SER A 248 -18.88 3.72 0.26
N ALA A 249 -17.70 3.15 -0.01
CA ALA A 249 -17.17 2.01 0.73
C ALA A 249 -17.05 2.30 2.23
N ALA A 250 -16.49 3.46 2.60
CA ALA A 250 -16.39 3.86 4.00
C ALA A 250 -17.77 3.95 4.70
N ARG A 251 -18.82 4.39 3.99
CA ARG A 251 -20.20 4.42 4.52
C ARG A 251 -20.79 3.01 4.67
N LEU A 252 -20.64 2.16 3.65
CA LEU A 252 -21.14 0.79 3.67
C LEU A 252 -20.47 -0.04 4.79
N MET A 253 -19.16 0.13 4.97
CA MET A 253 -18.41 -0.55 6.05
C MET A 253 -18.94 -0.17 7.43
N LYS A 254 -19.24 1.12 7.68
CA LYS A 254 -19.84 1.58 8.94
C LYS A 254 -21.23 0.99 9.20
N ARG A 255 -21.97 0.65 8.14
CA ARG A 255 -23.31 0.02 8.21
C ARG A 255 -23.25 -1.51 8.19
N GLY A 256 -22.08 -2.12 8.07
CA GLY A 256 -21.94 -3.57 7.99
C GLY A 256 -22.41 -4.18 6.66
N GLU A 257 -22.53 -3.37 5.61
CA GLU A 257 -23.08 -3.76 4.30
C GLU A 257 -22.01 -4.45 3.41
N THR A 258 -21.48 -5.60 3.86
CA THR A 258 -20.36 -6.31 3.21
C THR A 258 -20.64 -6.68 1.75
N ARG A 259 -21.87 -7.09 1.43
CA ARG A 259 -22.25 -7.46 0.06
C ARG A 259 -22.13 -6.30 -0.92
N PHE A 260 -22.62 -5.12 -0.55
CA PHE A 260 -22.51 -3.90 -1.36
C PHE A 260 -21.06 -3.41 -1.45
N LEU A 261 -20.26 -3.59 -0.39
CA LEU A 261 -18.82 -3.35 -0.46
C LEU A 261 -18.15 -4.23 -1.53
N GLY A 262 -18.50 -5.52 -1.59
CA GLY A 262 -18.01 -6.44 -2.62
C GLY A 262 -18.36 -5.97 -4.04
N GLN A 263 -19.58 -5.49 -4.26
CA GLN A 263 -19.98 -4.91 -5.55
C GLN A 263 -19.14 -3.68 -5.92
N LEU A 264 -18.85 -2.79 -4.96
CA LEU A 264 -17.95 -1.64 -5.19
C LEU A 264 -16.53 -2.07 -5.53
N MET A 265 -16.01 -3.13 -4.90
CA MET A 265 -14.69 -3.69 -5.22
C MET A 265 -14.64 -4.18 -6.67
N SER A 266 -15.65 -4.93 -7.11
CA SER A 266 -15.77 -5.41 -8.49
C SER A 266 -15.92 -4.26 -9.49
N ALA A 267 -16.73 -3.24 -9.18
CA ALA A 267 -16.88 -2.05 -10.02
C ALA A 267 -15.57 -1.24 -10.13
N SER A 268 -14.79 -1.17 -9.05
CA SER A 268 -13.47 -0.56 -9.10
C SER A 268 -12.48 -1.36 -9.94
N HIS A 269 -12.51 -2.69 -9.87
CA HIS A 269 -11.70 -3.53 -10.75
C HIS A 269 -12.04 -3.32 -12.22
N ASP A 270 -13.33 -3.26 -12.56
CA ASP A 270 -13.75 -2.96 -13.93
C ASP A 270 -13.23 -1.59 -14.39
N SER A 271 -13.32 -0.57 -13.53
CA SER A 271 -12.76 0.76 -13.83
C SER A 271 -11.24 0.72 -14.02
N LEU A 272 -10.50 -0.04 -13.21
CA LEU A 272 -9.05 -0.22 -13.39
C LEU A 272 -8.71 -0.95 -14.69
N ARG A 273 -9.56 -1.87 -15.13
CA ARG A 273 -9.41 -2.60 -16.38
C ARG A 273 -9.73 -1.75 -17.60
N THR A 274 -10.89 -1.08 -17.62
CA THR A 274 -11.46 -0.44 -18.81
C THR A 274 -11.13 1.05 -18.90
N ARG A 275 -11.12 1.77 -17.77
CA ARG A 275 -10.88 3.23 -17.72
C ARG A 275 -9.45 3.58 -17.36
N PHE A 276 -8.79 2.76 -16.56
CA PHE A 276 -7.40 2.99 -16.17
C PHE A 276 -6.39 2.11 -16.91
N GLU A 277 -6.83 1.00 -17.50
CA GLU A 277 -6.01 0.05 -18.26
C GLU A 277 -4.75 -0.40 -17.51
N VAL A 278 -4.90 -0.79 -16.25
CA VAL A 278 -3.78 -1.31 -15.42
C VAL A 278 -3.94 -2.78 -15.02
N SER A 279 -5.03 -3.43 -15.44
CA SER A 279 -5.19 -4.88 -15.30
C SER A 279 -4.63 -5.64 -16.50
N LEU A 280 -4.59 -6.97 -16.38
CA LEU A 280 -4.17 -7.89 -17.44
C LEU A 280 -5.19 -9.04 -17.57
N PRO A 281 -5.34 -9.66 -18.75
CA PRO A 281 -6.29 -10.77 -18.95
C PRO A 281 -6.14 -11.92 -17.95
N GLU A 282 -4.91 -12.25 -17.52
CA GLU A 282 -4.65 -13.27 -16.51
C GLU A 282 -5.16 -12.88 -15.12
N VAL A 283 -5.09 -11.60 -14.78
CA VAL A 283 -5.59 -11.04 -13.52
C VAL A 283 -7.12 -10.99 -13.57
N ASP A 284 -7.68 -10.51 -14.68
CA ASP A 284 -9.13 -10.40 -14.90
C ASP A 284 -9.81 -11.76 -14.81
N ARG A 285 -9.24 -12.80 -15.43
CA ARG A 285 -9.74 -14.19 -15.33
C ARG A 285 -9.76 -14.69 -13.90
N GLN A 286 -8.75 -14.36 -13.10
CA GLN A 286 -8.69 -14.77 -11.70
C GLN A 286 -9.67 -13.99 -10.80
N VAL A 287 -9.87 -12.70 -11.07
CA VAL A 287 -10.90 -11.90 -10.38
C VAL A 287 -12.30 -12.46 -10.69
N LEU A 288 -12.59 -12.71 -11.96
CA LEU A 288 -13.84 -13.36 -12.36
C LEU A 288 -13.97 -14.74 -11.73
N GLY A 289 -12.91 -15.55 -11.73
CA GLY A 289 -12.90 -16.87 -11.09
C GLY A 289 -13.23 -16.83 -9.60
N ALA A 290 -12.75 -15.82 -8.86
CA ALA A 290 -13.12 -15.61 -7.46
C ALA A 290 -14.62 -15.29 -7.31
N CYS A 291 -15.17 -14.43 -8.17
CA CYS A 291 -16.61 -14.12 -8.17
C CYS A 291 -17.46 -15.36 -8.47
N HIS A 292 -17.09 -16.16 -9.49
CA HIS A 292 -17.78 -17.42 -9.80
C HIS A 292 -17.67 -18.44 -8.66
N ALA A 293 -16.61 -18.40 -7.87
CA ALA A 293 -16.45 -19.25 -6.68
C ALA A 293 -17.26 -18.76 -5.46
N GLY A 294 -18.02 -17.66 -5.58
CA GLY A 294 -18.91 -17.15 -4.54
C GLY A 294 -18.35 -15.97 -3.73
N ALA A 295 -17.28 -15.31 -4.19
CA ALA A 295 -16.84 -14.06 -3.57
C ALA A 295 -17.93 -12.98 -3.71
N LEU A 296 -18.16 -12.19 -2.66
CA LEU A 296 -19.01 -11.00 -2.69
C LEU A 296 -18.44 -9.94 -3.63
N GLY A 297 -17.11 -9.91 -3.77
CA GLY A 297 -16.38 -9.08 -4.71
C GLY A 297 -14.90 -9.42 -4.72
N ALA A 298 -14.25 -9.14 -5.84
CA ALA A 298 -12.81 -9.32 -6.00
C ALA A 298 -12.22 -8.23 -6.89
N ARG A 299 -10.94 -7.92 -6.65
CA ARG A 299 -10.20 -6.93 -7.43
C ARG A 299 -8.70 -7.16 -7.37
N MET A 300 -8.00 -6.68 -8.39
CA MET A 300 -6.57 -6.42 -8.28
C MET A 300 -6.27 -5.38 -7.18
N ILE A 301 -5.08 -5.49 -6.58
CA ILE A 301 -4.56 -4.54 -5.59
C ILE A 301 -3.14 -4.09 -5.94
N GLY A 302 -2.78 -2.88 -5.52
CA GLY A 302 -1.55 -2.20 -5.87
C GLY A 302 -1.57 -1.58 -7.27
N GLY A 303 -0.39 -1.18 -7.76
CA GLY A 303 -0.24 -0.42 -9.01
C GLY A 303 -0.44 -1.19 -10.33
N GLY A 304 -0.97 -2.40 -10.28
CA GLY A 304 -1.32 -3.20 -11.46
C GLY A 304 -0.20 -3.84 -12.26
N PHE A 305 -0.57 -4.27 -13.46
CA PHE A 305 0.25 -5.04 -14.40
C PHE A 305 0.76 -6.36 -13.78
N GLY A 306 -0.16 -7.11 -13.17
CA GLY A 306 0.13 -8.32 -12.40
C GLY A 306 -0.02 -8.10 -10.89
N GLY A 307 0.70 -8.88 -10.08
CA GLY A 307 0.69 -8.74 -8.62
C GLY A 307 -0.45 -9.51 -7.95
N ALA A 308 -1.04 -8.94 -6.90
CA ALA A 308 -2.00 -9.62 -6.03
C ALA A 308 -3.46 -9.22 -6.30
N ILE A 309 -4.36 -10.11 -5.88
CA ILE A 309 -5.81 -9.97 -5.93
C ILE A 309 -6.34 -10.07 -4.50
N LEU A 310 -7.33 -9.24 -4.16
CA LEU A 310 -8.14 -9.35 -2.95
C LEU A 310 -9.53 -9.83 -3.34
N ALA A 311 -9.99 -10.92 -2.73
CA ALA A 311 -11.36 -11.41 -2.80
C ALA A 311 -11.96 -11.47 -1.40
N ILE A 312 -13.24 -11.13 -1.25
CA ILE A 312 -13.96 -11.20 0.02
C ILE A 312 -15.17 -12.12 -0.09
N PHE A 313 -15.38 -12.94 0.92
CA PHE A 313 -16.49 -13.88 1.06
C PHE A 313 -17.30 -13.53 2.32
N GLU A 314 -18.55 -13.96 2.33
CA GLU A 314 -19.41 -13.84 3.51
C GLU A 314 -18.74 -14.53 4.71
N LYS A 315 -18.84 -13.93 5.90
CA LYS A 315 -18.21 -14.51 7.09
C LYS A 315 -18.90 -15.84 7.43
N GLY A 316 -18.12 -16.89 7.63
CA GLY A 316 -18.62 -18.23 7.96
C GLY A 316 -18.99 -19.07 6.72
N ASP A 317 -18.93 -18.52 5.52
CA ASP A 317 -19.17 -19.27 4.29
C ASP A 317 -17.99 -20.21 3.97
N PRO A 318 -18.20 -21.53 3.86
CA PRO A 318 -17.14 -22.50 3.60
C PRO A 318 -16.49 -22.32 2.22
N ARG A 319 -17.12 -21.59 1.29
CA ARG A 319 -16.56 -21.27 -0.03
C ARG A 319 -15.28 -20.44 0.08
N GLY A 320 -15.16 -19.54 1.06
CA GLY A 320 -13.95 -18.73 1.27
C GLY A 320 -12.71 -19.59 1.56
N PRO A 321 -12.72 -20.40 2.63
CA PRO A 321 -11.63 -21.34 2.93
C PRO A 321 -11.36 -22.33 1.79
N ARG A 322 -12.42 -22.89 1.18
CA ARG A 322 -12.26 -23.81 0.03
C ARG A 322 -11.61 -23.13 -1.16
N PHE A 323 -11.96 -21.89 -1.46
CA PHE A 323 -11.35 -21.10 -2.52
C PHE A 323 -9.86 -20.85 -2.21
N ALA A 324 -9.54 -20.43 -0.98
CA ALA A 324 -8.16 -20.22 -0.55
C ALA A 324 -7.31 -21.50 -0.71
N GLY A 325 -7.83 -22.66 -0.29
CA GLY A 325 -7.13 -23.94 -0.42
C GLY A 325 -6.87 -24.40 -1.87
N ARG A 326 -7.57 -23.83 -2.86
CA ARG A 326 -7.35 -24.10 -4.29
C ARG A 326 -6.35 -23.13 -4.94
N GLN A 327 -6.02 -22.01 -4.29
CA GLN A 327 -5.09 -21.04 -4.84
C GLN A 327 -3.64 -21.47 -4.59
N ARG A 328 -2.82 -21.50 -5.66
CA ARG A 328 -1.40 -21.91 -5.56
C ARG A 328 -0.51 -20.91 -4.81
N ARG A 329 -0.91 -19.64 -4.71
CA ARG A 329 -0.07 -18.54 -4.18
C ARG A 329 -0.87 -17.65 -3.21
N VAL A 330 -1.49 -18.26 -2.20
CA VAL A 330 -2.13 -17.50 -1.12
C VAL A 330 -1.06 -16.72 -0.37
N LEU A 331 -1.27 -15.41 -0.25
CA LEU A 331 -0.43 -14.52 0.53
C LEU A 331 -1.01 -14.36 1.95
N TRP A 332 -2.34 -14.32 2.05
CA TRP A 332 -3.05 -14.26 3.33
C TRP A 332 -4.50 -14.71 3.14
N ALA A 333 -5.08 -15.42 4.11
CA ALA A 333 -6.51 -15.71 4.13
C ALA A 333 -7.03 -15.78 5.58
N GLY A 334 -8.22 -15.22 5.84
CA GLY A 334 -8.80 -15.25 7.19
C GLY A 334 -9.89 -14.21 7.43
N ASP A 335 -10.38 -14.16 8.68
CA ASP A 335 -11.20 -13.04 9.15
C ASP A 335 -10.30 -11.82 9.36
N TRP A 336 -10.46 -10.81 8.51
CA TRP A 336 -9.66 -9.58 8.54
C TRP A 336 -9.97 -8.66 9.73
N ARG A 337 -10.96 -9.00 10.56
CA ARG A 337 -11.23 -8.35 11.85
C ARG A 337 -10.50 -9.01 13.02
N ALA A 338 -9.85 -10.16 12.82
CA ALA A 338 -9.15 -10.83 13.89
C ALA A 338 -8.09 -9.91 14.50
N LYS A 339 -8.06 -9.82 15.84
CA LYS A 339 -7.22 -8.87 16.60
C LYS A 339 -5.72 -9.23 16.65
N LYS A 340 -5.19 -9.99 15.69
CA LYS A 340 -3.77 -10.41 15.71
C LYS A 340 -2.86 -9.38 15.06
#